data_AF-T0TWM0-F1
#
_entry.id   AF-T0TWM0-F1
#
_cell.length_a   1.000
_cell.length_b   1.000
_cell.length_c   1.000
_cell.angle_alpha   90.00
_cell.angle_beta   90.00
_cell.angle_gamma   90.00
#
_symmetry.space_group_name_H-M   'P 1'
#
loop_
_entity.id
_entity.type
_entity.pdbx_description
1 polymer ?
#
loop_
_entity_poly.entity_id
_entity_poly.type
_entity_poly.pdbx_seq_one_letter_code
_entity_poly.pdbx_strand_id
1 'polypeptide(L)'
;MYLALIADVIDSKIVQERFDLQKQLEKTLQKINELFKDCLASAFTLTLGDEFQALLKVEAPVFQIIDTLRSELKPTQLRFGIGLGEIVTDIDPLQSIGADGPAYWNARAAINLVHQKNDYGNTQIYF
;
A
#
# COMPACT_ATOMS: atom_id res chain seq x y z
N MET A 1 -8.48 2.76 -16.22
CA MET A 1 -7.78 3.58 -15.20
C MET A 1 -7.85 2.84 -13.87
N TYR A 2 -6.75 2.85 -13.12
CA TYR A 2 -6.54 2.09 -11.88
C TYR A 2 -5.94 2.99 -10.80
N LEU A 3 -6.02 2.55 -9.56
CA LEU A 3 -5.41 3.17 -8.40
C LEU A 3 -4.28 2.27 -7.90
N ALA A 4 -3.03 2.69 -8.00
CA ALA A 4 -1.94 2.04 -7.29
C ALA A 4 -1.89 2.59 -5.86
N LEU A 5 -1.73 1.70 -4.89
CA LEU A 5 -1.54 2.04 -3.50
C LEU A 5 -0.25 1.39 -3.03
N ILE A 6 0.63 2.22 -2.48
CA ILE A 6 1.90 1.81 -1.90
C ILE A 6 1.87 2.22 -0.44
N ALA A 7 2.35 1.37 0.45
CA ALA A 7 2.46 1.69 1.86
C ALA A 7 3.77 1.20 2.46
N ASP A 8 4.26 1.96 3.45
CA ASP A 8 5.52 1.75 4.15
C ASP A 8 5.29 1.84 5.68
N VAL A 9 6.03 1.05 6.45
CA VAL A 9 5.94 1.04 7.92
C VAL A 9 7.01 1.96 8.53
N ILE A 10 6.59 2.99 9.25
CA ILE A 10 7.48 4.06 9.75
C ILE A 10 8.36 3.61 10.94
N ASP A 11 7.92 2.66 11.77
CA ASP A 11 8.59 2.34 13.05
C ASP A 11 9.06 0.89 13.18
N SER A 12 9.70 0.34 12.14
CA SER A 12 10.24 -1.03 12.12
C SER A 12 11.71 -1.08 12.61
N LYS A 13 12.02 -0.49 13.78
CA LYS A 13 13.41 -0.32 14.26
C LYS A 13 14.00 -1.52 15.00
N ILE A 14 13.21 -2.55 15.34
CA ILE A 14 13.71 -3.72 16.09
C ILE A 14 13.68 -4.97 15.20
N VAL A 15 14.86 -5.52 14.88
CA VAL A 15 15.09 -6.67 13.98
C VAL A 15 14.25 -7.90 14.38
N GLN A 16 13.99 -8.09 15.67
CA GLN A 16 13.21 -9.22 16.18
C GLN A 16 11.70 -9.02 15.98
N GLU A 17 11.21 -7.78 16.01
CA GLU A 17 9.82 -7.44 15.71
C GLU A 17 9.55 -7.43 14.22
N ARG A 18 10.56 -7.21 13.36
CA ARG A 18 10.38 -7.22 11.89
C ARG A 18 9.75 -8.50 11.36
N PHE A 19 10.20 -9.65 11.86
CA PHE A 19 9.69 -10.94 11.38
C PHE A 19 8.25 -11.18 11.83
N ASP A 20 7.93 -10.81 13.08
CA ASP A 20 6.57 -10.93 13.62
C ASP A 20 5.61 -9.91 12.97
N LEU A 21 6.08 -8.68 12.76
CA LEU A 21 5.37 -7.62 12.03
C LEU A 21 5.11 -8.01 10.58
N GLN A 22 6.09 -8.54 9.85
CA GLN A 22 5.87 -9.03 8.48
C GLN A 22 4.81 -10.13 8.45
N LYS A 23 4.85 -11.07 9.40
CA LYS A 23 3.88 -12.17 9.46
C LYS A 23 2.47 -11.68 9.83
N GLN A 24 2.37 -10.69 10.71
CA GLN A 24 1.11 -10.05 11.08
C GLN A 24 0.57 -9.18 9.93
N LEU A 25 1.44 -8.44 9.24
CA LEU A 25 1.14 -7.70 8.03
C LEU A 25 0.61 -8.64 6.96
N GLU A 26 1.32 -9.72 6.64
CA GLU A 26 0.92 -10.68 5.61
C GLU A 26 -0.47 -11.28 5.91
N LYS A 27 -0.73 -11.67 7.17
CA LYS A 27 -2.07 -12.10 7.61
C LYS A 27 -3.14 -11.02 7.43
N THR A 28 -2.82 -9.78 7.79
CA THR A 28 -3.75 -8.65 7.68
C THR A 28 -4.03 -8.32 6.22
N LEU A 29 -2.98 -8.30 5.38
CA LEU A 29 -3.07 -8.08 3.94
C LEU A 29 -3.87 -9.20 3.28
N GLN A 30 -3.69 -10.46 3.65
CA GLN A 30 -4.53 -11.57 3.16
C GLN A 30 -6.01 -11.37 3.52
N LYS A 31 -6.30 -10.99 4.76
CA LYS A 31 -7.68 -10.74 5.21
C LYS A 31 -8.32 -9.57 4.45
N ILE A 32 -7.57 -8.51 4.20
CA ILE A 32 -8.02 -7.35 3.41
C ILE A 32 -8.14 -7.71 1.93
N ASN A 33 -7.23 -8.52 1.40
CA ASN A 33 -7.32 -9.07 0.05
C ASN A 33 -8.61 -9.86 -0.15
N GLU A 34 -9.03 -10.65 0.83
CA GLU A 34 -10.31 -11.37 0.77
C GLU A 34 -11.52 -10.42 0.91
N LEU A 35 -11.47 -9.48 1.85
CA LEU A 35 -12.56 -8.51 2.08
C LEU A 35 -12.81 -7.59 0.87
N PHE A 36 -11.74 -7.18 0.19
CA PHE A 36 -11.81 -6.21 -0.92
C PHE A 36 -11.46 -6.84 -2.27
N LYS A 37 -11.47 -8.18 -2.38
CA LYS A 37 -11.08 -8.93 -3.58
C LYS A 37 -11.78 -8.45 -4.85
N ASP A 38 -13.07 -8.15 -4.75
CA ASP A 38 -13.87 -7.66 -5.88
C ASP A 38 -13.45 -6.27 -6.38
N CYS A 39 -12.92 -5.44 -5.49
CA CYS A 39 -12.47 -4.07 -5.77
C CYS A 39 -10.98 -4.00 -6.11
N LEU A 40 -10.20 -5.00 -5.73
CA LEU A 40 -8.78 -5.10 -6.03
C LEU A 40 -8.58 -5.54 -7.48
N ALA A 41 -7.81 -4.76 -8.22
CA ALA A 41 -7.33 -5.16 -9.55
C ALA A 41 -6.10 -6.08 -9.40
N SER A 42 -5.30 -5.87 -8.35
CA SER A 42 -4.20 -6.74 -7.94
C SER A 42 -4.09 -6.76 -6.43
N ALA A 43 -3.85 -7.94 -5.88
CA ALA A 43 -3.75 -8.17 -4.46
C ALA A 43 -2.61 -7.39 -3.80
N PHE A 44 -2.82 -7.01 -2.54
CA PHE A 44 -1.76 -6.51 -1.66
C PHE A 44 -0.62 -7.51 -1.62
N THR A 45 0.53 -7.07 -2.11
CA THR A 45 1.76 -7.85 -2.18
C THR A 45 2.80 -7.16 -1.32
N LEU A 46 3.26 -7.87 -0.28
CA LEU A 46 4.38 -7.43 0.55
C LEU A 46 5.67 -7.57 -0.27
N THR A 47 6.48 -6.52 -0.29
CA THR A 47 7.79 -6.50 -0.96
C THR A 47 8.92 -6.62 0.07
N LEU A 48 10.18 -6.64 -0.38
CA LEU A 48 11.35 -6.84 0.48
C LEU A 48 11.48 -5.74 1.54
N GLY A 49 11.11 -6.03 2.78
CA GLY A 49 11.25 -5.14 3.93
C GLY A 49 9.93 -4.93 4.66
N ASP A 50 9.48 -3.68 4.75
CA ASP A 50 8.25 -3.29 5.42
C ASP A 50 7.30 -2.51 4.47
N GLU A 51 7.59 -2.55 3.17
CA GLU A 51 6.77 -1.93 2.11
C GLU A 51 5.85 -2.95 1.44
N PHE A 52 4.60 -2.54 1.18
CA PHE A 52 3.63 -3.33 0.43
C PHE A 52 2.91 -2.48 -0.59
N GLN A 53 2.47 -3.12 -1.68
CA GLN A 53 1.78 -2.45 -2.77
C GLN A 53 0.58 -3.25 -3.27
N ALA A 54 -0.43 -2.54 -3.75
CA ALA A 54 -1.64 -3.10 -4.33
C ALA A 54 -2.11 -2.26 -5.52
N LEU A 55 -2.88 -2.90 -6.39
CA LEU A 55 -3.62 -2.20 -7.44
C LEU A 55 -5.11 -2.34 -7.18
N LEU A 56 -5.81 -1.23 -7.19
CA LEU A 56 -7.24 -1.15 -6.98
C LEU A 56 -7.91 -0.65 -8.25
N LYS A 57 -9.17 -1.04 -8.44
CA LYS A 57 -10.03 -0.43 -9.46
C LYS A 57 -10.31 1.03 -9.08
N VAL A 58 -10.55 1.90 -10.05
CA VAL A 58 -10.87 3.32 -9.77
C VAL A 58 -12.13 3.49 -8.91
N GLU A 59 -13.04 2.54 -8.99
CA GLU A 59 -14.28 2.49 -8.20
C GLU A 59 -14.07 1.91 -6.79
N ALA A 60 -12.86 1.44 -6.47
CA ALA A 60 -12.57 0.84 -5.17
C ALA A 60 -12.59 1.89 -4.06
N PRO A 61 -13.11 1.55 -2.87
CA PRO A 61 -13.11 2.43 -1.72
C PRO A 61 -11.72 2.47 -1.05
N VAL A 62 -10.75 3.10 -1.72
CA VAL A 62 -9.34 3.17 -1.27
C VAL A 62 -9.20 3.73 0.14
N PHE A 63 -10.01 4.73 0.49
CA PHE A 63 -10.04 5.31 1.85
C PHE A 63 -10.48 4.31 2.91
N GLN A 64 -11.48 3.47 2.61
CA GLN A 64 -11.97 2.45 3.54
C GLN A 64 -10.91 1.36 3.74
N ILE A 65 -10.17 1.03 2.69
CA ILE A 65 -9.09 0.06 2.73
C ILE A 65 -7.94 0.59 3.59
N ILE A 66 -7.55 1.85 3.39
CA ILE A 66 -6.52 2.52 4.21
C ILE A 66 -6.95 2.61 5.68
N ASP A 67 -8.21 2.96 5.96
CA ASP A 67 -8.72 3.05 7.33
C ASP A 67 -8.73 1.67 8.01
N THR A 68 -9.16 0.64 7.28
CA THR A 68 -9.12 -0.76 7.75
C THR A 68 -7.68 -1.21 8.02
N LEU A 69 -6.75 -0.93 7.10
CA LEU A 69 -5.32 -1.22 7.25
C LEU A 69 -4.77 -0.52 8.50
N ARG A 70 -5.03 0.78 8.67
CA ARG A 70 -4.62 1.54 9.84
C ARG A 70 -5.20 0.97 11.13
N SER A 71 -6.46 0.51 11.11
CA SER A 71 -7.11 -0.02 12.29
C SER A 71 -6.57 -1.39 12.69
N GLU A 72 -6.38 -2.30 11.74
CA GLU A 72 -5.85 -3.65 12.00
C GLU A 72 -4.36 -3.63 12.37
N LEU A 73 -3.60 -2.64 11.88
CA LEU A 73 -2.16 -2.52 12.11
C LEU A 73 -1.81 -1.55 13.26
N LYS A 74 -2.79 -1.04 14.03
CA LYS A 74 -2.50 -0.27 15.25
C LYS A 74 -1.76 -1.14 16.28
N PRO A 75 -0.73 -0.61 16.97
CA PRO A 75 -0.29 0.80 17.03
C PRO A 75 0.74 1.23 15.97
N THR A 76 1.08 0.37 15.00
CA THR A 76 2.10 0.63 13.98
C THR A 76 1.71 1.80 13.07
N GLN A 77 2.63 2.75 12.88
CA GLN A 77 2.42 3.85 11.94
C GLN A 77 2.73 3.42 10.52
N LEU A 78 1.73 3.57 9.65
CA LEU A 78 1.83 3.30 8.22
C LEU A 78 1.76 4.60 7.44
N ARG A 79 2.61 4.69 6.42
CA ARG A 79 2.58 5.72 5.39
C ARG A 79 1.92 5.15 4.16
N PHE A 80 1.00 5.89 3.57
CA PHE A 80 0.32 5.48 2.34
C PHE A 80 0.59 6.51 1.24
N GLY A 81 0.90 6.03 0.04
CA GLY A 81 0.94 6.79 -1.19
C GLY A 81 -0.06 6.18 -2.18
N ILE A 82 -0.90 7.03 -2.76
CA ILE A 82 -1.91 6.60 -3.73
C ILE A 82 -1.57 7.26 -5.05
N GLY A 83 -1.72 6.53 -6.15
CA GLY A 83 -1.51 7.01 -7.49
C GLY A 83 -2.62 6.56 -8.41
N LEU A 84 -3.34 7.51 -9.00
CA LEU A 84 -4.29 7.23 -10.06
C LEU A 84 -3.56 7.20 -11.40
N GLY A 85 -3.78 6.18 -12.21
CA GLY A 85 -3.28 6.17 -13.58
C GLY A 85 -3.72 4.93 -14.34
N GLU A 86 -3.33 4.85 -15.60
CA GLU A 86 -3.49 3.60 -16.36
C GLU A 86 -2.35 2.64 -16.03
N ILE A 87 -2.60 1.34 -16.19
CA ILE A 87 -1.55 0.33 -16.22
C ILE A 87 -1.46 -0.11 -17.67
N VAL A 88 -0.26 -0.07 -18.23
CA VAL A 88 -0.01 -0.31 -19.65
C VAL A 88 0.50 -1.73 -19.89
N THR A 89 0.84 -2.43 -18.82
CA THR A 89 1.41 -3.78 -18.78
C THR A 89 0.37 -4.79 -18.28
N ASP A 90 0.71 -6.08 -18.34
CA ASP A 90 -0.13 -7.15 -17.81
C ASP A 90 -0.29 -6.97 -16.29
N ILE A 91 -1.53 -6.76 -15.86
CA ILE A 91 -1.86 -6.69 -14.43
C ILE A 91 -2.04 -8.13 -13.97
N ASP A 92 -1.09 -8.64 -13.19
CA ASP A 92 -1.29 -9.92 -12.54
C ASP A 92 -2.21 -9.73 -11.31
N PRO A 93 -3.42 -10.31 -11.30
CA PRO A 93 -4.36 -10.10 -10.20
C PRO A 93 -3.92 -10.78 -8.90
N LEU A 94 -2.99 -11.74 -8.96
CA LEU A 94 -2.45 -12.45 -7.81
C LEU A 94 -1.24 -11.73 -7.20
N GLN A 95 -0.43 -11.05 -8.02
CA GLN A 95 0.75 -10.32 -7.55
C GLN A 95 0.87 -8.96 -8.19
N SER A 96 0.98 -7.94 -7.35
CA SER A 96 1.22 -6.55 -7.76
C SER A 96 2.67 -6.32 -8.23
N ILE A 97 3.35 -7.32 -8.80
CA ILE A 97 4.76 -7.29 -9.18
C ILE A 97 4.86 -7.43 -10.70
N GLY A 98 5.48 -6.46 -11.37
CA GLY A 98 5.68 -6.46 -12.83
C GLY A 98 4.70 -5.59 -13.62
N ALA A 99 3.69 -5.03 -12.96
CA ALA A 99 2.81 -4.03 -13.55
C ALA A 99 3.49 -2.64 -13.54
N ASP A 100 3.88 -2.15 -14.71
CA ASP A 100 4.38 -0.79 -14.95
C ASP A 100 3.30 0.08 -15.62
N GLY A 101 3.16 1.31 -15.11
CA GLY A 101 2.24 2.29 -15.63
C GLY A 101 2.13 3.55 -14.78
N PRO A 102 1.51 4.63 -15.31
CA PRO A 102 1.38 5.90 -14.61
C PRO A 102 0.73 5.81 -13.22
N ALA A 103 -0.09 4.78 -12.94
CA ALA A 103 -0.60 4.56 -11.59
C ALA A 103 0.52 4.34 -10.56
N TYR A 104 1.47 3.43 -10.84
CA TYR A 104 2.61 3.17 -9.96
C TYR A 104 3.55 4.36 -9.86
N TRP A 105 3.80 5.05 -10.98
CA TRP A 105 4.66 6.23 -10.99
C TRP A 105 4.09 7.32 -10.07
N ASN A 106 2.78 7.56 -10.15
CA ASN A 106 2.09 8.53 -9.29
C ASN A 106 2.07 8.08 -7.82
N ALA A 107 1.83 6.80 -7.53
CA ALA A 107 1.80 6.30 -6.15
C ALA A 107 3.19 6.43 -5.50
N ARG A 108 4.24 6.14 -6.28
CA ARG A 108 5.62 6.29 -5.83
C ARG A 108 6.00 7.75 -5.64
N ALA A 109 5.52 8.65 -6.51
CA ALA A 109 5.66 10.09 -6.32
C ALA A 109 4.94 10.57 -5.05
N ALA A 110 3.75 10.04 -4.75
CA ALA A 110 3.00 10.37 -3.53
C ALA A 110 3.74 9.92 -2.26
N ILE A 111 4.27 8.70 -2.21
CA ILE A 111 5.14 8.25 -1.11
C ILE A 111 6.38 9.13 -0.98
N ASN A 112 7.02 9.48 -2.09
CA ASN A 112 8.22 10.32 -2.09
C ASN A 112 7.91 11.76 -1.63
N LEU A 113 6.74 12.30 -1.97
CA LEU A 113 6.23 13.56 -1.44
C LEU A 113 6.01 13.51 0.08
N VAL A 114 5.44 12.41 0.59
CA VAL A 114 5.32 12.21 2.05
C VAL A 114 6.71 12.13 2.70
N HIS A 115 7.67 11.53 2.01
CA HIS A 115 9.05 11.43 2.47
C HIS A 115 9.77 12.80 2.49
N GLN A 116 9.58 13.63 1.46
CA GLN A 116 10.18 14.97 1.38
C GLN A 116 9.53 16.01 2.29
N LYS A 117 8.22 15.90 2.56
CA LYS A 117 7.51 16.82 3.47
C LYS A 117 7.56 16.43 4.95
N ASN A 118 8.36 15.43 5.30
CA ASN A 118 8.58 15.02 6.68
C ASN A 118 9.38 16.05 7.52
N ASP A 119 9.65 17.25 6.99
CA ASP A 119 10.12 18.42 7.73
C ASP A 119 9.08 18.99 8.72
N TYR A 120 7.78 18.64 8.59
CA TYR A 120 6.70 19.19 9.43
C TYR A 120 5.84 18.15 10.17
N GLY A 121 6.30 16.91 10.29
CA GLY A 121 5.87 15.96 11.34
C GLY A 121 4.38 15.59 11.45
N ASN A 122 3.50 15.92 10.49
CA ASN A 122 2.05 15.76 10.70
C ASN A 122 1.22 15.35 9.47
N THR A 123 1.83 14.82 8.40
CA THR A 123 1.07 14.43 7.20
C THR A 123 1.36 12.99 6.80
N GLN A 124 0.38 12.12 7.01
CA GLN A 124 0.48 10.66 6.82
C GLN A 124 -0.16 10.18 5.51
N ILE A 125 -0.82 11.06 4.73
CA ILE A 125 -1.51 10.71 3.48
C ILE A 125 -1.36 11.87 2.47
N TYR A 126 -0.96 11.57 1.23
CA TYR A 126 -0.95 12.50 0.10
C TYR A 126 -1.70 11.88 -1.09
N PHE A 127 -2.47 12.72 -1.80
CA PHE A 127 -3.27 12.39 -2.98
C PHE A 127 -2.71 13.07 -4.23
#